data_AF-A0A246HKW6-F1
#
_entry.id   AF-A0A246HKW6-F1
#
_cell.length_a   1.000
_cell.length_b   1.000
_cell.length_c   1.000
_cell.angle_alpha   90.00
_cell.angle_beta   90.00
_cell.angle_gamma   90.00
#
_symmetry.space_group_name_H-M   'P 1'
#
loop_
_entity.id
_entity.type
_entity.pdbx_description
1 polymer ?
#
loop_
_entity_poly.entity_id
_entity_poly.type
_entity_poly.pdbx_seq_one_letter_code
_entity_poly.pdbx_strand_id
1 'polypeptide(L)'
;MARGITESDVHTAADELVAKGERPTVERIRAHLGTGSPNTVTRWLETWWIRLGTRLQPRRPDFEDAPAVLAELAGQWWELALTHAREAALREFAETERSLATQREALDARSRLVADELSQMRSERASAIAGERIASTQAAELERLVDQLHLQISELTEQRDLGLRRADRAEAARQNLDARLHETLETAKSEREDWTEYVRSVENRTLGDVDRSRQEAKDLQAQLNNQAKAQRAIEDQLRQELHAAQSAAISAGQAADVLRGRCEGLEKQLSSLRELPAQLEAAFKRNTPKQAIPRLRPRRQSPKST
;
A
#
# COMPACT_ATOMS: atom_id res chain seq x y z
N MET A 1 140.98 29.55 -13.28
CA MET A 1 140.75 30.94 -12.82
C MET A 1 139.34 31.33 -13.24
N ALA A 2 138.43 31.59 -12.29
CA ALA A 2 137.03 31.88 -12.59
C ALA A 2 136.89 33.30 -13.17
N ARG A 3 136.26 33.43 -14.34
CA ARG A 3 135.89 34.75 -14.91
C ARG A 3 134.94 35.44 -13.93
N GLY A 4 135.32 36.63 -13.46
CA GLY A 4 134.41 37.49 -12.69
C GLY A 4 133.31 38.05 -13.59
N ILE A 5 132.11 38.23 -13.04
CA ILE A 5 130.96 38.78 -13.75
C ILE A 5 131.16 40.26 -14.02
N THR A 6 130.84 40.68 -15.24
CA THR A 6 130.92 42.07 -15.65
C THR A 6 129.58 42.79 -15.47
N GLU A 7 129.62 44.13 -15.42
CA GLU A 7 128.43 44.99 -15.39
C GLU A 7 127.48 44.70 -16.57
N SER A 8 128.05 44.49 -17.76
CA SER A 8 127.29 44.22 -18.99
C SER A 8 126.47 42.94 -18.90
N ASP A 9 127.02 41.89 -18.27
CA ASP A 9 126.33 40.60 -18.12
C ASP A 9 125.10 40.74 -17.22
N VAL A 10 125.23 41.49 -16.12
CA VAL A 10 124.12 41.76 -15.18
C VAL A 10 123.05 42.65 -15.82
N HIS A 11 123.45 43.68 -16.57
CA HIS A 11 122.51 44.57 -17.24
C HIS A 11 121.72 43.85 -18.34
N THR A 12 122.39 42.99 -19.12
CA THR A 12 121.74 42.21 -20.19
C THR A 12 120.75 41.20 -19.60
N ALA A 13 121.14 40.48 -18.54
CA ALA A 13 120.24 39.56 -17.85
C ALA A 13 119.04 40.29 -17.22
N ALA A 14 119.24 41.48 -16.66
CA ALA A 14 118.15 42.29 -16.12
C ALA A 14 117.19 42.77 -17.21
N ASP A 15 117.71 43.23 -18.36
CA ASP A 15 116.90 43.64 -19.52
C ASP A 15 116.08 42.46 -20.08
N GLU A 16 116.66 41.27 -20.19
CA GLU A 16 115.97 40.07 -20.66
C GLU A 16 114.88 39.60 -19.69
N LEU A 17 115.09 39.73 -18.38
CA LEU A 17 114.06 39.44 -17.37
C LEU A 17 112.90 40.44 -17.45
N VAL A 18 113.19 41.74 -17.62
CA VAL A 18 112.16 42.77 -17.79
C VAL A 18 111.37 42.58 -19.08
N ALA A 19 112.03 42.21 -20.18
CA ALA A 19 111.36 41.91 -21.45
C ALA A 19 110.38 40.73 -21.32
N LYS A 20 110.63 39.79 -20.40
CA LYS A 20 109.74 38.68 -20.06
C LYS A 20 108.64 39.06 -19.04
N GLY A 21 108.60 40.31 -18.57
CA GLY A 21 107.65 40.78 -17.56
C GLY A 21 108.02 40.38 -16.13
N GLU A 22 109.24 39.89 -15.89
CA GLU A 22 109.71 39.45 -14.59
C GLU A 22 110.51 40.54 -13.87
N ARG A 23 110.36 40.62 -12.54
CA ARG A 23 111.17 41.54 -11.71
C ARG A 23 112.62 41.05 -11.65
N PRO A 24 113.61 41.87 -12.05
CA PRO A 24 115.02 41.52 -11.96
C PRO A 24 115.46 41.60 -10.49
N THR A 25 115.40 40.47 -9.78
CA THR A 25 115.94 40.31 -8.42
C THR A 25 117.32 39.67 -8.46
N VAL A 26 118.11 39.87 -7.41
CA VAL A 26 119.48 39.32 -7.29
C VAL A 26 119.50 37.80 -7.49
N GLU A 27 118.52 37.08 -6.94
CA GLU A 27 118.39 35.63 -7.09
C GLU A 27 118.09 35.22 -8.54
N ARG A 28 117.21 35.96 -9.23
CA ARG A 28 116.81 35.67 -10.61
C ARG A 28 117.93 35.97 -11.60
N ILE A 29 118.66 37.05 -11.40
CA ILE A 29 119.83 37.37 -12.23
C ILE A 29 120.92 36.30 -12.05
N ARG A 30 121.14 35.83 -10.82
CA ARG A 30 122.06 34.72 -10.56
C ARG A 30 121.58 33.40 -11.16
N ALA A 31 120.28 33.12 -11.14
CA ALA A 31 119.71 31.97 -11.82
C ALA A 31 119.87 32.06 -13.35
N HIS A 32 119.76 33.28 -13.91
CA HIS A 32 119.89 33.54 -15.33
C HIS A 32 121.35 33.49 -15.84
N LEU A 33 122.32 33.94 -15.02
CA LEU A 33 123.75 33.96 -15.35
C LEU A 33 124.52 32.72 -14.85
N GLY A 34 123.93 31.93 -13.95
CA GLY A 34 124.51 30.69 -13.40
C GLY A 34 125.75 30.86 -12.52
N THR A 35 126.27 32.07 -12.35
CA THR A 35 127.49 32.37 -11.58
C THR A 35 127.35 33.74 -10.87
N GLY A 36 128.26 34.10 -9.96
CA GLY A 36 128.32 35.44 -9.34
C GLY A 36 128.09 35.51 -7.84
N SER A 37 128.90 36.32 -7.16
CA SER A 37 128.68 36.67 -5.74
C SER A 37 127.46 37.60 -5.62
N PRO A 38 126.56 37.38 -4.63
CA PRO A 38 125.40 38.24 -4.38
C PRO A 38 125.76 39.72 -4.28
N ASN A 39 126.91 40.06 -3.69
CA ASN A 39 127.35 41.45 -3.52
C ASN A 39 127.68 42.13 -4.85
N THR A 40 128.26 41.39 -5.80
CA THR A 40 128.60 41.91 -7.13
C THR A 40 127.35 42.14 -7.98
N VAL A 41 126.40 41.19 -7.93
CA VAL A 41 125.12 41.33 -8.65
C VAL A 41 124.28 42.47 -8.07
N THR A 42 124.26 42.64 -6.74
CA THR A 42 123.54 43.74 -6.09
C THR A 42 124.06 45.10 -6.55
N ARG A 43 125.39 45.28 -6.56
CA ARG A 43 126.02 46.52 -7.03
C ARG A 43 125.69 46.86 -8.48
N TRP A 44 125.79 45.88 -9.39
CA TRP A 44 125.51 46.12 -10.81
C TRP A 44 124.01 46.24 -11.11
N LEU A 45 123.16 45.53 -10.36
CA LEU A 45 121.71 45.68 -10.44
C LEU A 45 121.27 47.09 -10.00
N GLU A 46 121.93 47.67 -9.01
CA GLU A 46 121.68 49.06 -8.59
C GLU A 46 122.08 50.06 -9.67
N THR A 47 123.24 49.89 -10.32
CA THR A 47 123.63 50.68 -11.49
C THR A 47 122.65 50.52 -12.65
N TRP A 48 122.15 49.31 -12.88
CA TRP A 48 121.12 49.04 -13.88
C TRP A 48 119.81 49.78 -13.56
N TRP A 49 119.33 49.75 -12.31
CA TRP A 49 118.12 50.46 -11.88
C TRP A 49 118.24 51.99 -12.09
N ILE A 50 119.40 52.57 -11.76
CA ILE A 50 119.68 53.99 -12.01
C ILE A 50 119.61 54.30 -13.51
N ARG A 51 120.19 53.43 -14.35
CA ARG A 51 120.21 53.60 -15.81
C ARG A 51 118.87 53.25 -16.48
N LEU A 52 118.04 52.44 -15.84
CA LEU A 52 116.69 52.13 -16.31
C LEU A 52 115.80 53.37 -16.19
N GLY A 53 115.92 54.13 -15.10
CA GLY A 53 115.18 55.37 -14.90
C GLY A 53 115.40 56.38 -16.04
N THR A 54 116.62 56.47 -16.56
CA THR A 54 116.93 57.33 -17.72
C THR A 54 116.48 56.74 -19.06
N ARG A 55 116.38 55.40 -19.19
CA ARG A 55 115.88 54.72 -20.40
C ARG A 55 114.36 54.71 -20.52
N LEU A 56 113.65 54.60 -19.39
CA LEU A 56 112.19 54.58 -19.32
C LEU A 56 111.59 55.99 -19.31
N GLN A 57 112.41 57.02 -19.06
CA GLN A 57 111.98 58.38 -19.27
C GLN A 57 111.50 58.47 -20.72
N PRO A 58 110.22 58.81 -20.97
CA PRO A 58 109.71 58.88 -22.32
C PRO A 58 110.61 59.86 -23.05
N ARG A 59 111.40 59.35 -23.99
CA ARG A 59 112.12 60.17 -24.95
C ARG A 59 111.02 60.82 -25.77
N ARG A 60 110.48 61.94 -25.27
CA ARG A 60 109.79 62.88 -26.12
C ARG A 60 110.78 63.12 -27.26
N PRO A 61 110.40 62.89 -28.52
CA PRO A 61 111.18 63.47 -29.59
C PRO A 61 111.25 64.97 -29.28
N ASP A 62 112.41 65.45 -28.86
CA ASP A 62 112.66 66.87 -28.74
C ASP A 62 112.58 67.41 -30.16
N PHE A 63 111.45 68.05 -30.47
CA PHE A 63 111.27 68.81 -31.69
C PHE A 63 111.98 70.18 -31.59
N GLU A 64 112.97 70.35 -30.70
CA GLU A 64 113.70 71.61 -30.56
C GLU A 64 114.51 71.97 -31.83
N ASP A 65 114.88 71.00 -32.66
CA ASP A 65 115.56 71.20 -33.96
C ASP A 65 114.64 71.05 -35.18
N ALA A 66 113.33 70.89 -35.00
CA ALA A 66 112.39 70.90 -36.12
C ALA A 66 112.13 72.37 -36.54
N PRO A 67 112.19 72.73 -37.83
CA PRO A 67 111.78 74.05 -38.29
C PRO A 67 110.43 74.41 -37.70
N ALA A 68 110.27 75.60 -37.11
CA ALA A 68 109.04 76.04 -36.43
C ALA A 68 107.77 75.77 -37.25
N VAL A 69 107.89 75.84 -38.58
CA VAL A 69 106.85 75.50 -39.56
C VAL A 69 106.34 74.05 -39.43
N LEU A 70 107.20 73.06 -39.19
CA LEU A 70 106.80 71.66 -39.01
C LEU A 70 106.08 71.43 -37.67
N ALA A 71 106.48 72.12 -36.61
CA ALA A 71 105.82 72.01 -35.30
C ALA A 71 104.40 72.62 -35.33
N GLU A 72 104.22 73.76 -35.98
CA GLU A 72 102.90 74.38 -36.18
C GLU A 72 101.98 73.51 -37.03
N LEU A 73 102.48 72.95 -38.14
CA LEU A 73 101.70 72.04 -39.00
C LEU A 73 101.32 70.76 -38.25
N ALA A 74 102.22 70.18 -37.46
CA ALA A 74 101.92 69.01 -36.64
C ALA A 74 100.87 69.32 -35.56
N GLY A 75 100.92 70.49 -34.93
CA GLY A 75 99.91 70.96 -33.99
C GLY A 75 98.53 71.15 -34.65
N GLN A 76 98.49 71.74 -35.83
CA GLN A 76 97.25 71.90 -36.61
C GLN A 76 96.65 70.56 -37.04
N TRP A 77 97.47 69.61 -37.48
CA TRP A 77 97.01 68.25 -37.81
C TRP A 77 96.54 67.48 -36.59
N TRP A 78 97.19 67.66 -35.43
CA TRP A 78 96.76 67.05 -34.18
C TRP A 78 95.41 67.59 -33.71
N GLU A 79 95.22 68.92 -33.74
CA GLU A 79 93.92 69.53 -33.43
C GLU A 79 92.83 69.06 -34.39
N LEU A 80 93.11 69.01 -35.70
CA LEU A 80 92.17 68.50 -36.70
C LEU A 80 91.83 67.02 -36.48
N ALA A 81 92.82 66.19 -36.14
CA ALA A 81 92.62 64.79 -35.80
C ALA A 81 91.77 64.64 -34.54
N LEU A 82 91.98 65.49 -33.53
CA LEU A 82 91.20 65.47 -32.29
C LEU A 82 89.77 65.95 -32.51
N THR A 83 89.54 66.98 -33.33
CA THR A 83 88.18 67.41 -33.70
C THR A 83 87.47 66.31 -34.48
N HIS A 84 88.14 65.67 -35.44
CA HIS A 84 87.55 64.57 -36.21
C HIS A 84 87.25 63.35 -35.32
N ALA A 85 88.15 62.99 -34.40
CA ALA A 85 87.93 61.91 -33.44
C ALA A 85 86.76 62.22 -32.48
N ARG A 86 86.63 63.46 -32.02
CA ARG A 86 85.48 63.91 -31.20
C ARG A 86 84.17 63.84 -31.98
N GLU A 87 84.15 64.31 -33.22
CA GLU A 87 82.96 64.23 -34.07
C GLU A 87 82.57 62.78 -34.37
N ALA A 88 83.54 61.90 -34.66
CA ALA A 88 83.30 60.48 -34.86
C ALA A 88 82.71 59.83 -33.61
N ALA A 89 83.30 60.08 -32.43
CA ALA A 89 82.78 59.56 -31.16
C ALA A 89 81.37 60.07 -30.83
N LEU A 90 81.07 61.35 -31.12
CA LEU A 90 79.73 61.90 -30.94
C LEU A 90 78.71 61.29 -31.91
N ARG A 91 79.11 61.00 -33.15
CA ARG A 91 78.26 60.31 -34.13
C ARG A 91 77.95 58.88 -33.70
N GLU A 92 78.98 58.12 -33.32
CA GLU A 92 78.82 56.76 -32.80
C GLU A 92 77.94 56.75 -31.54
N PHE A 93 78.16 57.68 -30.61
CA PHE A 93 77.32 57.81 -29.41
C PHE A 93 75.86 58.11 -29.77
N ALA A 94 75.61 59.06 -30.69
CA ALA A 94 74.26 59.38 -31.13
C ALA A 94 73.58 58.20 -31.85
N GLU A 95 74.32 57.39 -32.61
CA GLU A 95 73.81 56.16 -33.24
C GLU A 95 73.48 55.09 -32.21
N THR A 96 74.35 54.89 -31.22
CA THR A 96 74.08 53.93 -30.12
C THR A 96 72.86 54.34 -29.31
N GLU A 97 72.73 55.62 -28.91
CA GLU A 97 71.55 56.16 -28.22
C GLU A 97 70.27 55.94 -29.03
N ARG A 98 70.29 56.21 -30.34
CA ARG A 98 69.14 55.95 -31.22
C ARG A 98 68.79 54.48 -31.28
N SER A 99 69.78 53.59 -31.44
CA SER A 99 69.54 52.14 -31.48
C SER A 99 69.02 51.59 -30.15
N LEU A 100 69.46 52.16 -29.04
CA LEU A 100 69.04 51.77 -27.71
C LEU A 100 67.63 52.31 -27.39
N ALA A 101 67.29 53.51 -27.87
CA ALA A 101 65.93 54.04 -27.81
C ALA A 101 64.94 53.17 -28.60
N THR A 102 65.28 52.79 -29.83
CA THR A 102 64.40 51.91 -30.63
C THR A 102 64.26 50.52 -30.03
N GLN A 103 65.32 49.97 -29.44
CA GLN A 103 65.24 48.70 -28.69
C GLN A 103 64.35 48.81 -27.46
N ARG A 104 64.44 49.92 -26.70
CA ARG A 104 63.56 50.17 -25.53
C ARG A 104 62.11 50.27 -25.95
N GLU A 105 61.80 51.03 -27.00
CA GLU A 105 60.44 51.14 -27.54
C GLU A 105 59.90 49.79 -28.02
N ALA A 106 60.73 48.98 -28.69
CA ALA A 106 60.35 47.64 -29.11
C ALA A 106 60.09 46.69 -27.93
N LEU A 107 60.91 46.77 -26.87
CA LEU A 107 60.71 46.01 -25.64
C LEU A 107 59.43 46.45 -24.92
N ASP A 108 59.20 47.76 -24.77
CA ASP A 108 57.99 48.30 -24.14
C ASP A 108 56.73 47.91 -24.91
N ALA A 109 56.76 47.96 -26.24
CA ALA A 109 55.67 47.49 -27.09
C ALA A 109 55.40 46.00 -26.88
N ARG A 110 56.45 45.17 -26.85
CA ARG A 110 56.31 43.73 -26.59
C ARG A 110 55.79 43.45 -25.18
N SER A 111 56.24 44.18 -24.16
CA SER A 111 55.78 44.04 -22.78
C SER A 111 54.30 44.41 -22.65
N ARG A 112 53.82 45.43 -23.37
CA ARG A 112 52.39 45.78 -23.43
C ARG A 112 51.56 44.67 -24.08
N LEU A 113 52.00 44.16 -25.23
CA LEU A 113 51.30 43.04 -25.90
C LEU A 113 51.17 41.81 -24.99
N VAL A 114 52.26 41.41 -24.34
CA VAL A 114 52.24 40.28 -23.39
C VAL A 114 51.33 40.57 -22.19
N ALA A 115 51.33 41.80 -21.67
CA ALA A 115 50.43 42.19 -20.58
C ALA A 115 48.96 42.14 -20.99
N ASP A 116 48.64 42.60 -22.20
CA ASP A 116 47.29 42.58 -22.77
C ASP A 116 46.82 41.13 -22.99
N GLU A 117 47.62 40.29 -23.63
CA GLU A 117 47.35 38.84 -23.80
C GLU A 117 47.10 38.16 -22.45
N LEU A 118 47.98 38.42 -21.47
CA LEU A 118 47.86 37.83 -20.14
C LEU A 118 46.59 38.31 -19.41
N SER A 119 46.17 39.56 -19.63
CA SER A 119 44.90 40.08 -19.10
C SER A 119 43.69 39.40 -19.75
N GLN A 120 43.73 39.18 -21.08
CA GLN A 120 42.68 38.48 -21.82
C GLN A 120 42.56 37.03 -21.34
N MET A 121 43.67 36.29 -21.29
CA MET A 121 43.68 34.91 -20.79
C MET A 121 43.17 34.80 -19.35
N ARG A 122 43.48 35.79 -18.49
CA ARG A 122 42.92 35.85 -17.12
C ARG A 122 41.42 36.08 -17.13
N SER A 123 40.92 36.94 -18.00
CA SER A 123 39.48 37.22 -18.13
C SER A 123 38.70 36.00 -18.65
N GLU A 124 39.24 35.31 -19.65
CA GLU A 124 38.67 34.08 -20.20
C GLU A 124 38.65 32.97 -19.17
N ARG A 125 39.77 32.79 -18.43
CA ARG A 125 39.84 31.83 -17.33
C ARG A 125 38.82 32.16 -16.23
N ALA A 126 38.66 33.43 -15.87
CA ALA A 126 37.68 33.84 -14.87
C ALA A 126 36.24 33.54 -15.35
N SER A 127 35.94 33.80 -16.62
CA SER A 127 34.65 33.46 -17.22
C SER A 127 34.41 31.94 -17.28
N ALA A 128 35.42 31.16 -17.62
CA ALA A 128 35.34 29.70 -17.65
C ALA A 128 35.09 29.12 -16.25
N ILE A 129 35.80 29.60 -15.23
CA ILE A 129 35.58 29.20 -13.83
C ILE A 129 34.19 29.61 -13.34
N ALA A 130 33.70 30.80 -13.71
CA ALA A 130 32.35 31.23 -13.37
C ALA A 130 31.30 30.33 -14.04
N GLY A 131 31.49 30.00 -15.32
CA GLY A 131 30.63 29.08 -16.07
C GLY A 131 30.62 27.68 -15.46
N GLU A 132 31.78 27.15 -15.09
CA GLU A 132 31.91 25.85 -14.41
C GLU A 132 31.19 25.83 -13.07
N ARG A 133 31.31 26.90 -12.26
CA ARG A 133 30.58 27.03 -10.99
C ARG A 133 29.08 27.08 -11.19
N ILE A 134 28.60 27.82 -12.19
CA ILE A 134 27.17 27.87 -12.50
C ILE A 134 26.69 26.47 -12.93
N ALA A 135 27.40 25.82 -13.86
CA ALA A 135 27.05 24.49 -14.33
C ALA A 135 27.07 23.46 -13.20
N SER A 136 28.04 23.51 -12.28
CA SER A 136 28.10 22.58 -11.14
C SER A 136 26.99 22.83 -10.12
N THR A 137 26.63 24.09 -9.85
CA THR A 137 25.46 24.40 -9.01
C THR A 137 24.16 23.91 -9.64
N GLN A 138 23.97 24.12 -10.95
CA GLN A 138 22.80 23.62 -11.67
C GLN A 138 22.74 22.09 -11.69
N ALA A 139 23.89 21.41 -11.87
CA ALA A 139 23.96 19.96 -11.80
C ALA A 139 23.56 19.43 -10.41
N ALA A 140 24.08 20.03 -9.34
CA ALA A 140 23.72 19.66 -7.98
C ALA A 140 22.23 19.92 -7.66
N GLU A 141 21.66 21.01 -8.19
CA GLU A 141 20.22 21.30 -8.06
C GLU A 141 19.36 20.28 -8.80
N LEU A 142 19.76 19.88 -10.01
CA LEU A 142 19.08 18.85 -10.79
C LEU A 142 19.18 17.49 -10.12
N GLU A 143 20.35 17.11 -9.58
CA GLU A 143 20.51 15.88 -8.78
C GLU A 143 19.57 15.90 -7.57
N ARG A 144 19.51 17.00 -6.81
CA ARG A 144 18.58 17.14 -5.69
C ARG A 144 17.12 17.03 -6.11
N LEU A 145 16.75 17.60 -7.25
CA LEU A 145 15.39 17.49 -7.80
C LEU A 145 15.09 16.03 -8.18
N VAL A 146 16.02 15.35 -8.83
CA VAL A 146 15.90 13.95 -9.22
C VAL A 146 15.72 13.07 -7.99
N ASP A 147 16.52 13.26 -6.94
CA ASP A 147 16.38 12.53 -5.67
C ASP A 147 15.00 12.78 -5.02
N GLN A 148 14.56 14.05 -5.00
CA GLN A 148 13.25 14.41 -4.48
C GLN A 148 12.11 13.74 -5.26
N LEU A 149 12.21 13.70 -6.60
CA LEU A 149 11.22 13.02 -7.45
C LEU A 149 11.23 11.50 -7.24
N HIS A 150 12.40 10.89 -7.07
CA HIS A 150 12.49 9.45 -6.75
C HIS A 150 11.80 9.12 -5.42
N LEU A 151 12.03 9.92 -4.38
CA LEU A 151 11.35 9.74 -3.08
C LEU A 151 9.83 9.91 -3.21
N GLN A 152 9.36 10.89 -3.98
CA GLN A 152 7.93 11.07 -4.24
C GLN A 152 7.33 9.89 -5.00
N ILE A 153 8.01 9.37 -6.03
CA ILE A 153 7.57 8.20 -6.78
C ILE A 153 7.50 6.97 -5.86
N SER A 154 8.50 6.76 -4.99
CA SER A 154 8.48 5.63 -4.05
C SER A 154 7.32 5.75 -3.07
N GLU A 155 7.10 6.94 -2.50
CA GLU A 155 5.99 7.18 -1.56
C GLU A 155 4.63 6.95 -2.22
N LEU A 156 4.41 7.50 -3.43
CA LEU A 156 3.17 7.29 -4.17
C LEU A 156 2.96 5.81 -4.54
N THR A 157 4.04 5.09 -4.83
CA THR A 157 3.97 3.64 -5.11
C THR A 157 3.56 2.86 -3.86
N GLU A 158 4.14 3.19 -2.69
CA GLU A 158 3.75 2.58 -1.42
C GLU A 158 2.29 2.89 -1.06
N GLN A 159 1.85 4.15 -1.24
CA GLN A 159 0.47 4.56 -1.01
C GLN A 159 -0.50 3.81 -1.93
N ARG A 160 -0.17 3.67 -3.21
CA ARG A 160 -0.95 2.88 -4.18
C ARG A 160 -1.04 1.42 -3.74
N ASP A 161 0.07 0.80 -3.39
CA ASP A 161 0.11 -0.62 -3.02
C ASP A 161 -0.65 -0.88 -1.71
N LEU A 162 -0.58 0.04 -0.75
CA LEU A 162 -1.42 0.00 0.46
C LEU A 162 -2.91 0.16 0.12
N GLY A 163 -3.24 1.05 -0.83
CA GLY A 163 -4.59 1.24 -1.35
C GLY A 163 -5.15 -0.03 -1.99
N LEU A 164 -4.37 -0.67 -2.88
CA LEU A 164 -4.72 -1.93 -3.52
C LEU A 164 -4.96 -3.04 -2.50
N ARG A 165 -4.05 -3.22 -1.52
CA ARG A 165 -4.22 -4.22 -0.45
C ARG A 165 -5.48 -3.98 0.38
N ARG A 166 -5.86 -2.73 0.62
CA ARG A 166 -7.11 -2.39 1.33
C ARG A 166 -8.33 -2.73 0.48
N ALA A 167 -8.29 -2.43 -0.82
CA ALA A 167 -9.35 -2.78 -1.76
C ALA A 167 -9.53 -4.30 -1.86
N ASP A 168 -8.43 -5.06 -2.01
CA ASP A 168 -8.47 -6.52 -2.07
C ASP A 168 -9.08 -7.14 -0.80
N ARG A 169 -8.71 -6.62 0.38
CA ARG A 169 -9.30 -7.06 1.65
C ARG A 169 -10.79 -6.74 1.75
N ALA A 170 -11.20 -5.58 1.28
CA ALA A 170 -12.61 -5.19 1.26
C ALA A 170 -13.43 -6.06 0.29
N GLU A 171 -12.89 -6.34 -0.89
CA GLU A 171 -13.51 -7.22 -1.89
C GLU A 171 -13.64 -8.65 -1.36
N ALA A 172 -12.59 -9.20 -0.74
CA ALA A 172 -12.64 -10.51 -0.11
C ALA A 172 -13.65 -10.57 1.05
N ALA A 173 -13.73 -9.52 1.87
CA ALA A 173 -14.74 -9.42 2.92
C ALA A 173 -16.17 -9.37 2.34
N ARG A 174 -16.37 -8.63 1.24
CA ARG A 174 -17.65 -8.55 0.53
C ARG A 174 -18.06 -9.91 -0.02
N GLN A 175 -17.15 -10.62 -0.70
CA GLN A 175 -17.39 -11.96 -1.22
C GLN A 175 -17.74 -12.97 -0.12
N ASN A 176 -17.05 -12.90 1.03
CA ASN A 176 -17.36 -13.76 2.18
C ASN A 176 -18.76 -13.46 2.77
N LEU A 177 -19.16 -12.18 2.83
CA LEU A 177 -20.49 -11.80 3.28
C LEU A 177 -21.56 -12.23 2.29
N ASP A 178 -21.34 -12.08 0.98
CA ASP A 178 -22.24 -12.53 -0.07
C ASP A 178 -22.44 -14.06 0.00
N ALA A 179 -21.35 -14.82 0.20
CA ALA A 179 -21.40 -16.27 0.35
C ALA A 179 -22.20 -16.69 1.58
N ARG A 180 -21.96 -16.05 2.74
CA ARG A 180 -22.74 -16.30 3.97
C ARG A 180 -24.20 -15.95 3.79
N LEU A 181 -24.49 -14.82 3.14
CA LEU A 181 -25.86 -14.40 2.87
C LEU A 181 -26.57 -15.43 1.97
N HIS A 182 -25.91 -15.90 0.92
CA HIS A 182 -26.46 -16.94 0.06
C HIS A 182 -26.74 -18.24 0.84
N GLU A 183 -25.80 -18.71 1.66
CA GLU A 183 -25.98 -19.88 2.52
C GLU A 183 -27.16 -19.71 3.49
N THR A 184 -27.29 -18.55 4.14
CA THR A 184 -28.43 -18.27 5.03
C THR A 184 -29.77 -18.21 4.29
N LEU A 185 -29.77 -17.75 3.02
CA LEU A 185 -30.97 -17.73 2.21
C LEU A 185 -31.38 -19.13 1.76
N GLU A 186 -30.42 -19.97 1.36
CA GLU A 186 -30.71 -21.35 0.95
C GLU A 186 -31.16 -22.20 2.13
N THR A 187 -30.53 -22.07 3.31
CA THR A 187 -30.99 -22.74 4.54
C THR A 187 -32.38 -22.27 4.96
N ALA A 188 -32.67 -20.96 4.93
CA ALA A 188 -34.01 -20.46 5.23
C ALA A 188 -35.06 -20.92 4.20
N LYS A 189 -34.69 -21.11 2.93
CA LYS A 189 -35.58 -21.68 1.91
C LYS A 189 -35.86 -23.16 2.20
N SER A 190 -34.83 -23.96 2.46
CA SER A 190 -35.01 -25.38 2.75
C SER A 190 -35.84 -25.59 4.02
N GLU A 191 -35.57 -24.81 5.07
CA GLU A 191 -36.40 -24.85 6.29
C GLU A 191 -37.88 -24.54 6.00
N ARG A 192 -38.15 -23.53 5.16
CA ARG A 192 -39.54 -23.20 4.76
C ARG A 192 -40.18 -24.33 3.96
N GLU A 193 -39.44 -24.94 3.04
CA GLU A 193 -39.91 -26.08 2.26
C GLU A 193 -40.24 -27.25 3.18
N ASP A 194 -39.33 -27.63 4.08
CA ASP A 194 -39.51 -28.67 5.09
C ASP A 194 -40.74 -28.40 5.98
N TRP A 195 -40.91 -27.16 6.45
CA TRP A 195 -42.07 -26.75 7.23
C TRP A 195 -43.37 -26.86 6.42
N THR A 196 -43.37 -26.45 5.16
CA THR A 196 -44.56 -26.57 4.31
C THR A 196 -44.93 -28.02 4.02
N GLU A 197 -43.95 -28.90 3.82
CA GLU A 197 -44.18 -30.33 3.67
C GLU A 197 -44.69 -30.96 4.95
N TYR A 198 -44.12 -30.60 6.10
CA TYR A 198 -44.58 -31.04 7.40
C TYR A 198 -46.03 -30.63 7.65
N VAL A 199 -46.39 -29.36 7.43
CA VAL A 199 -47.76 -28.86 7.59
C VAL A 199 -48.71 -29.61 6.66
N ARG A 200 -48.37 -29.77 5.37
CA ARG A 200 -49.18 -30.57 4.43
C ARG A 200 -49.37 -32.01 4.89
N SER A 201 -48.34 -32.63 5.45
CA SER A 201 -48.43 -34.01 5.95
C SER A 201 -49.38 -34.12 7.14
N VAL A 202 -49.35 -33.15 8.06
CA VAL A 202 -50.26 -33.07 9.22
C VAL A 202 -51.68 -32.78 8.76
N GLU A 203 -51.87 -31.83 7.85
CA GLU A 203 -53.17 -31.52 7.24
C GLU A 203 -53.77 -32.76 6.56
N ASN A 204 -53.01 -33.45 5.71
CA ASN A 204 -53.48 -34.68 5.06
C ASN A 204 -53.85 -35.79 6.06
N ARG A 205 -53.06 -35.95 7.13
CA ARG A 205 -53.34 -36.92 8.19
C ARG A 205 -54.63 -36.59 8.93
N THR A 206 -54.79 -35.34 9.37
CA THR A 206 -55.97 -34.89 10.11
C THR A 206 -57.23 -34.93 9.25
N LEU A 207 -57.14 -34.56 7.98
CA LEU A 207 -58.25 -34.73 7.02
C LEU A 207 -58.62 -36.21 6.87
N GLY A 208 -57.63 -37.10 6.77
CA GLY A 208 -57.86 -38.55 6.71
C GLY A 208 -58.45 -39.14 8.01
N ASP A 209 -58.10 -38.60 9.19
CA ASP A 209 -58.72 -38.96 10.47
C ASP A 209 -60.18 -38.47 10.53
N VAL A 210 -60.46 -37.24 10.08
CA VAL A 210 -61.82 -36.68 10.01
C VAL A 210 -62.69 -37.49 9.05
N ASP A 211 -62.20 -37.82 7.87
CA ASP A 211 -62.96 -38.62 6.91
C ASP A 211 -63.23 -40.04 7.42
N ARG A 212 -62.27 -40.66 8.13
CA ARG A 212 -62.52 -41.91 8.86
C ARG A 212 -63.60 -41.77 9.92
N SER A 213 -63.52 -40.75 10.78
CA SER A 213 -64.55 -40.51 11.81
C SER A 213 -65.93 -40.24 11.21
N ARG A 214 -66.00 -39.57 10.05
CA ARG A 214 -67.25 -39.33 9.31
C ARG A 214 -67.82 -40.61 8.75
N GLN A 215 -66.96 -41.49 8.23
CA GLN A 215 -67.38 -42.79 7.72
C GLN A 215 -67.86 -43.69 8.86
N GLU A 216 -67.13 -43.76 9.97
CA GLU A 216 -67.54 -44.48 11.18
C GLU A 216 -68.88 -43.94 11.72
N ALA A 217 -69.06 -42.61 11.78
CA ALA A 217 -70.33 -42.00 12.20
C ALA A 217 -71.49 -42.35 11.26
N LYS A 218 -71.27 -42.36 9.94
CA LYS A 218 -72.27 -42.80 8.95
C LYS A 218 -72.63 -44.28 9.14
N ASP A 219 -71.63 -45.13 9.34
CA ASP A 219 -71.82 -46.57 9.52
C ASP A 219 -72.57 -46.85 10.83
N LEU A 220 -72.22 -46.18 11.94
CA LEU A 220 -72.95 -46.25 13.20
C LEU A 220 -74.38 -45.72 13.07
N GLN A 221 -74.61 -44.62 12.35
CA GLN A 221 -75.96 -44.12 12.10
C GLN A 221 -76.79 -45.12 11.28
N ALA A 222 -76.20 -45.80 10.30
CA ALA A 222 -76.86 -46.86 9.54
C ALA A 222 -77.20 -48.06 10.44
N GLN A 223 -76.28 -48.46 11.33
CA GLN A 223 -76.54 -49.52 12.32
C GLN A 223 -77.67 -49.15 13.28
N LEU A 224 -77.68 -47.93 13.84
CA LEU A 224 -78.76 -47.44 14.69
C LEU A 224 -80.10 -47.41 13.95
N ASN A 225 -80.13 -46.94 12.70
CA ASN A 225 -81.35 -46.96 11.89
C ASN A 225 -81.85 -48.39 11.64
N ASN A 226 -80.95 -49.35 11.41
CA ASN A 226 -81.30 -50.75 11.22
C ASN A 226 -81.78 -51.39 12.52
N GLN A 227 -81.13 -51.12 13.66
CA GLN A 227 -81.59 -51.55 14.98
C GLN A 227 -82.96 -50.96 15.33
N ALA A 228 -83.19 -49.67 15.06
CA ALA A 228 -84.49 -49.03 15.28
C ALA A 228 -85.59 -49.65 14.40
N LYS A 229 -85.28 -50.00 13.14
CA LYS A 229 -86.21 -50.74 12.27
C LYS A 229 -86.49 -52.15 12.83
N ALA A 230 -85.46 -52.86 13.28
CA ALA A 230 -85.62 -54.19 13.88
C ALA A 230 -86.44 -54.13 15.18
N GLN A 231 -86.18 -53.15 16.04
CA GLN A 231 -86.97 -52.89 17.26
C GLN A 231 -88.42 -52.58 16.93
N ARG A 232 -88.69 -51.70 15.95
CA ARG A 232 -90.07 -51.44 15.49
C ARG A 232 -90.76 -52.69 14.95
N ALA A 233 -90.04 -53.52 14.18
CA ALA A 233 -90.59 -54.78 13.68
C ALA A 233 -90.92 -55.74 14.83
N ILE A 234 -90.07 -55.84 15.85
CA ILE A 234 -90.33 -56.63 17.07
C ILE A 234 -91.51 -56.03 17.85
N GLU A 235 -91.57 -54.71 18.03
CA GLU A 235 -92.70 -54.05 18.69
C GLU A 235 -94.02 -54.31 17.96
N ASP A 236 -94.02 -54.24 16.63
CA ASP A 236 -95.19 -54.52 15.81
C ASP A 236 -95.58 -56.00 15.86
N GLN A 237 -94.61 -56.92 15.87
CA GLN A 237 -94.85 -58.35 16.12
C GLN A 237 -95.46 -58.59 17.51
N LEU A 238 -94.87 -58.02 18.56
CA LEU A 238 -95.40 -58.12 19.93
C LEU A 238 -96.80 -57.49 20.03
N ARG A 239 -97.08 -56.37 19.35
CA ARG A 239 -98.43 -55.79 19.26
C ARG A 239 -99.41 -56.74 18.59
N GLN A 240 -99.00 -57.38 17.48
CA GLN A 240 -99.83 -58.37 16.79
C GLN A 240 -100.09 -59.59 17.66
N GLU A 241 -99.06 -60.13 18.33
CA GLU A 241 -99.18 -61.25 19.27
C GLU A 241 -100.06 -60.88 20.47
N LEU A 242 -99.91 -59.68 21.03
CA LEU A 242 -100.73 -59.20 22.14
C LEU A 242 -102.18 -59.00 21.69
N HIS A 243 -102.43 -58.48 20.48
CA HIS A 243 -103.77 -58.39 19.90
C HIS A 243 -104.37 -59.79 19.64
N ALA A 244 -103.58 -60.74 19.14
CA ALA A 244 -103.98 -62.12 18.97
C ALA A 244 -104.29 -62.80 20.31
N ALA A 245 -103.46 -62.59 21.33
CA ALA A 245 -103.67 -63.08 22.69
C ALA A 245 -104.90 -62.43 23.35
N GLN A 246 -105.13 -61.13 23.14
CA GLN A 246 -106.35 -60.43 23.60
C GLN A 246 -107.60 -60.99 22.91
N SER A 247 -107.58 -61.18 21.60
CA SER A 247 -108.72 -61.76 20.87
C SER A 247 -108.96 -63.23 21.27
N ALA A 248 -107.90 -64.01 21.51
CA ALA A 248 -107.99 -65.35 22.07
C ALA A 248 -108.49 -65.35 23.53
N ALA A 249 -108.12 -64.36 24.34
CA ALA A 249 -108.62 -64.21 25.71
C ALA A 249 -110.09 -63.78 25.74
N ILE A 250 -110.50 -62.91 24.81
CA ILE A 250 -111.92 -62.54 24.62
C ILE A 250 -112.71 -63.77 24.17
N SER A 251 -112.21 -64.56 23.22
CA SER A 251 -112.90 -65.78 22.77
C SER A 251 -112.92 -66.88 23.83
N ALA A 252 -111.86 -67.05 24.61
CA ALA A 252 -111.82 -67.93 25.78
C ALA A 252 -112.75 -67.43 26.89
N GLY A 253 -112.83 -66.11 27.10
CA GLY A 253 -113.80 -65.47 28.00
C GLY A 253 -115.23 -65.73 27.56
N GLN A 254 -115.53 -65.56 26.28
CA GLN A 254 -116.82 -65.90 25.68
C GLN A 254 -117.13 -67.40 25.81
N ALA A 255 -116.16 -68.28 25.58
CA ALA A 255 -116.33 -69.72 25.77
C ALA A 255 -116.56 -70.09 27.24
N ALA A 256 -115.86 -69.43 28.17
CA ALA A 256 -116.07 -69.58 29.60
C ALA A 256 -117.44 -69.05 30.03
N ASP A 257 -117.92 -67.95 29.47
CA ASP A 257 -119.27 -67.43 29.73
C ASP A 257 -120.35 -68.34 29.13
N VAL A 258 -120.11 -68.95 27.96
CA VAL A 258 -120.99 -69.99 27.40
C VAL A 258 -121.01 -71.23 28.29
N LEU A 259 -119.87 -71.67 28.82
CA LEU A 259 -119.80 -72.78 29.77
C LEU A 259 -120.45 -72.42 31.10
N ARG A 260 -120.27 -71.20 31.61
CA ARG A 260 -120.94 -70.69 32.81
C ARG A 260 -122.45 -70.64 32.61
N GLY A 261 -122.92 -70.16 31.45
CA GLY A 261 -124.33 -70.22 31.06
C GLY A 261 -124.87 -71.66 30.93
N ARG A 262 -124.05 -72.62 30.47
CA ARG A 262 -124.39 -74.05 30.50
C ARG A 262 -124.47 -74.60 31.93
N CYS A 263 -123.53 -74.24 32.81
CA CYS A 263 -123.56 -74.61 34.23
C CYS A 263 -124.79 -74.03 34.93
N GLU A 264 -125.11 -72.75 34.73
CA GLU A 264 -126.34 -72.11 35.24
C GLU A 264 -127.61 -72.76 34.65
N GLY A 265 -127.55 -73.22 33.39
CA GLY A 265 -128.62 -74.00 32.76
C GLY A 265 -128.81 -75.39 33.40
N LEU A 266 -127.72 -76.08 33.72
CA LEU A 266 -127.74 -77.36 34.43
C LEU A 266 -128.17 -77.19 35.89
N GLU A 267 -127.78 -76.10 36.56
CA GLU A 267 -128.26 -75.75 37.91
C GLU A 267 -129.76 -75.47 37.91
N LYS A 268 -130.30 -74.77 36.89
CA LYS A 268 -131.75 -74.58 36.70
C LYS A 268 -132.49 -75.89 36.42
N GLN A 269 -131.86 -76.82 35.68
CA GLN A 269 -132.42 -78.15 35.44
C GLN A 269 -132.42 -79.00 36.73
N LEU A 270 -131.39 -78.89 37.58
CA LEU A 270 -131.34 -79.57 38.88
C LEU A 270 -132.32 -78.98 39.91
N SER A 271 -132.59 -77.67 39.89
CA SER A 271 -133.67 -77.09 40.71
C SER A 271 -135.05 -77.58 40.26
N SER A 272 -135.27 -77.78 38.96
CA SER A 272 -136.55 -78.30 38.45
C SER A 272 -136.82 -79.76 38.85
N LEU A 273 -135.78 -80.57 39.02
CA LEU A 273 -135.89 -81.96 39.50
C LEU A 273 -136.04 -82.06 41.03
N ARG A 274 -135.72 -81.01 41.78
CA ARG A 274 -135.94 -80.93 43.24
C ARG A 274 -137.37 -80.55 43.64
N GLU A 275 -138.15 -79.96 42.73
CA GLU A 275 -139.54 -79.50 43.00
C GLU A 275 -140.62 -80.57 42.70
N LEU A 276 -140.26 -81.74 42.16
CA LEU A 276 -141.17 -82.84 41.83
C LEU A 276 -141.87 -83.55 43.02
N PRO A 277 -141.37 -83.58 44.28
CA PRO A 277 -142.10 -84.17 45.40
C PRO A 277 -143.23 -83.27 45.94
N ALA A 278 -143.17 -81.95 45.71
CA ALA A 278 -144.12 -80.98 46.26
C ALA A 278 -145.38 -80.80 45.38
N GLN A 279 -145.32 -81.20 44.10
CA GLN A 279 -146.43 -81.03 43.14
C GLN A 279 -147.43 -82.21 43.11
N LEU A 280 -147.09 -83.37 43.71
CA LEU A 280 -148.02 -84.51 43.84
C LEU A 280 -148.89 -84.45 45.11
N GLU A 281 -148.48 -83.74 46.17
CA GLU A 281 -149.29 -83.56 47.39
C GLU A 281 -150.31 -82.40 47.28
N ALA A 282 -150.14 -81.49 46.32
CA ALA A 282 -151.03 -80.34 46.10
C ALA A 282 -152.32 -80.65 45.30
N ALA A 283 -152.44 -81.84 44.70
CA ALA A 283 -153.59 -82.24 43.89
C ALA A 283 -154.75 -82.89 44.68
N PHE A 284 -154.56 -83.27 45.96
CA PHE A 284 -155.55 -84.08 46.70
C PHE A 284 -156.41 -83.36 47.76
N LYS A 285 -156.20 -82.07 48.09
CA LYS A 285 -157.01 -81.38 49.11
C LYS A 285 -157.18 -79.88 48.89
N ARG A 286 -158.22 -79.45 48.15
CA ARG A 286 -158.81 -78.08 48.27
C ARG A 286 -160.15 -77.91 47.50
N ASN A 287 -161.25 -78.44 48.04
CA ASN A 287 -162.66 -77.98 47.87
C ASN A 287 -163.54 -78.88 48.77
N THR A 288 -164.34 -78.46 49.76
CA THR A 288 -164.99 -77.17 50.15
C THR A 288 -165.21 -77.13 51.70
N PRO A 289 -165.76 -76.08 52.39
CA PRO A 289 -166.02 -74.65 52.06
C PRO A 289 -165.63 -73.57 53.15
N LYS A 290 -165.57 -72.30 52.70
CA LYS A 290 -165.97 -70.93 53.21
C LYS A 290 -165.88 -70.45 54.70
N GLN A 291 -165.35 -69.21 54.88
CA GLN A 291 -165.95 -67.92 55.41
C GLN A 291 -164.89 -67.03 56.12
N ALA A 292 -164.54 -65.82 55.62
CA ALA A 292 -164.92 -64.43 56.05
C ALA A 292 -164.46 -64.05 57.50
N ILE A 293 -163.89 -62.88 57.89
CA ILE A 293 -164.26 -61.44 57.77
C ILE A 293 -163.00 -60.51 58.13
N PRO A 294 -163.01 -59.17 58.43
CA PRO A 294 -162.49 -58.08 57.56
C PRO A 294 -161.56 -56.96 58.18
N ARG A 295 -161.29 -55.91 57.35
CA ARG A 295 -160.91 -54.48 57.63
C ARG A 295 -159.42 -54.20 57.95
N LEU A 296 -158.72 -53.15 57.49
CA LEU A 296 -159.03 -51.75 57.10
C LEU A 296 -157.91 -51.17 56.17
N ARG A 297 -158.25 -50.11 55.43
CA ARG A 297 -157.39 -49.24 54.56
C ARG A 297 -156.66 -48.16 55.41
N PRO A 298 -155.62 -47.41 54.93
CA PRO A 298 -155.77 -46.43 53.84
C PRO A 298 -154.52 -46.13 52.94
N ARG A 299 -154.75 -45.72 51.67
CA ARG A 299 -154.43 -44.41 51.00
C ARG A 299 -153.12 -44.45 50.17
N ARG A 300 -153.23 -44.43 48.83
CA ARG A 300 -153.00 -43.28 47.89
C ARG A 300 -151.60 -42.66 48.05
N GLN A 301 -150.75 -42.51 47.02
CA GLN A 301 -151.02 -41.94 45.70
C GLN A 301 -150.05 -42.49 44.63
N SER A 302 -150.55 -42.48 43.41
CA SER A 302 -149.90 -42.60 42.10
C SER A 302 -149.55 -41.19 41.56
N PRO A 303 -149.33 -40.93 40.25
CA PRO A 303 -148.52 -41.57 39.19
C PRO A 303 -147.77 -40.51 38.32
N LYS A 304 -147.32 -40.94 37.13
CA LYS A 304 -147.30 -40.26 35.80
C LYS A 304 -145.90 -39.94 35.23
N SER A 305 -145.53 -40.67 34.16
CA SER A 305 -145.66 -40.32 32.71
C SER A 305 -144.41 -39.55 32.26
N THR A 306 -143.70 -39.93 31.21
CA THR A 306 -144.13 -40.35 29.87
C THR A 306 -142.98 -41.08 29.20
#